data_AF-A0A7C4Q7H0-F1
#
_entry.id   AF-A0A7C4Q7H0-F1
#
_cell.length_a   1.000
_cell.length_b   1.000
_cell.length_c   1.000
_cell.angle_alpha   90.00
_cell.angle_beta   90.00
_cell.angle_gamma   90.00
#
_symmetry.space_group_name_H-M   'P 1'
#
loop_
_entity.id
_entity.type
_entity.pdbx_description
1 polymer ?
#
loop_
_entity_poly.entity_id
_entity_poly.type
_entity_poly.pdbx_seq_one_letter_code
_entity_poly.pdbx_strand_id
1 'polypeptide(L)'
;MISIENWERGFIVSIAGLRLVWHRERRPAVLVHSSRGWKSPGTFRARMVSPASSQFDFSSGLAMREEFSNDILTLTFKSPAGACDRVRLVFGDREDARWAGMGPKPRHAVGKHLAIEPGRRATSFSLDGRWIDVSTQGGCSFRFDAGRITCEAALPAVVRFGFSRNLRNACRLWKDSGMVHAGIAPAEMQWAPGGLFDVKDALGYLGSLTFSGASPDSFVTLNTQLARAAELAQSALDSWLKLKLADLFFCLPDAALPQSLQQMPGAFLPDHQQGAVRLKARQARIHAGLAQYWQYCLEMHGREGLPVACHPAVLYPGVQAFRTRDDMLMAGTDLLFGIDLRSGAYRMSIDLPEGEWVHLWTSRRYPPGRWTVYAPPGMPALFYRAESEFSWLFDSVRQMASRL
;
A
#
# COMPACT_ATOMS: atom_id res chain seq x y z
N MET A 1 -20.39 -5.84 -7.78
CA MET A 1 -21.11 -7.12 -7.86
C MET A 1 -20.12 -8.25 -7.84
N ILE A 2 -20.08 -8.95 -6.71
CA ILE A 2 -19.50 -10.29 -6.59
C ILE A 2 -20.68 -11.26 -6.74
N SER A 3 -20.53 -12.33 -7.52
CA SER A 3 -21.52 -13.41 -7.61
C SER A 3 -20.85 -14.76 -7.32
N ILE A 4 -21.60 -15.69 -6.72
CA ILE A 4 -21.14 -17.06 -6.53
C ILE A 4 -22.18 -18.03 -7.06
N GLU A 5 -21.75 -18.93 -7.95
CA GLU A 5 -22.65 -19.78 -8.73
C GLU A 5 -22.41 -21.28 -8.49
N ASN A 6 -23.53 -22.01 -8.35
CA ASN A 6 -23.68 -23.46 -8.56
C ASN A 6 -22.83 -24.38 -7.67
N TRP A 7 -23.12 -24.34 -6.37
CA TRP A 7 -22.43 -25.08 -5.30
C TRP A 7 -22.48 -26.62 -5.38
N GLU A 8 -23.40 -27.24 -6.11
CA GLU A 8 -23.50 -28.71 -6.16
C GLU A 8 -22.49 -29.37 -7.10
N ARG A 9 -21.97 -28.63 -8.09
CA ARG A 9 -21.06 -29.15 -9.13
C ARG A 9 -19.71 -28.45 -9.15
N GLY A 10 -19.39 -27.73 -8.08
CA GLY A 10 -18.23 -26.85 -8.00
C GLY A 10 -18.59 -25.53 -7.31
N PHE A 11 -17.83 -24.47 -7.58
CA PHE A 11 -18.31 -23.10 -7.42
C PHE A 11 -17.52 -22.15 -8.32
N ILE A 12 -18.15 -21.05 -8.73
CA ILE A 12 -17.50 -19.96 -9.46
C ILE A 12 -17.73 -18.66 -8.69
N VAL A 13 -16.66 -18.00 -8.26
CA VAL A 13 -16.73 -16.61 -7.77
C VAL A 13 -16.44 -15.69 -8.95
N SER A 14 -17.33 -14.77 -9.26
CA SER A 14 -17.09 -13.71 -10.24
C SER A 14 -17.08 -12.34 -9.58
N ILE A 15 -16.15 -11.46 -9.94
CA ILE A 15 -16.09 -10.07 -9.48
C ILE A 15 -16.15 -9.16 -10.69
N ALA A 16 -17.18 -8.31 -10.79
CA ALA A 16 -17.39 -7.38 -11.90
C ALA A 16 -17.34 -8.04 -13.31
N GLY A 17 -17.81 -9.29 -13.41
CA GLY A 17 -17.78 -10.10 -14.64
C GLY A 17 -16.50 -10.92 -14.85
N LEU A 18 -15.44 -10.70 -14.07
CA LEU A 18 -14.23 -11.52 -14.08
C LEU A 18 -14.42 -12.76 -13.21
N ARG A 19 -14.29 -13.96 -13.79
CA ARG A 19 -14.37 -15.24 -13.05
C ARG A 19 -13.07 -15.45 -12.25
N LEU A 20 -13.09 -15.05 -10.98
CA LEU A 20 -11.92 -15.12 -10.11
C LEU A 20 -11.69 -16.50 -9.51
N VAL A 21 -12.73 -17.27 -9.15
CA VAL A 21 -12.55 -18.63 -8.62
C VAL A 21 -13.28 -19.60 -9.52
N TRP A 22 -12.70 -20.78 -9.79
CA TRP A 22 -13.43 -21.87 -10.41
C TRP A 22 -12.99 -23.21 -9.80
N HIS A 23 -13.78 -23.72 -8.85
CA HIS A 23 -13.57 -25.05 -8.28
C HIS A 23 -14.43 -26.09 -9.01
N ARG A 24 -13.81 -27.17 -9.50
CA ARG A 24 -14.43 -28.46 -9.88
C ARG A 24 -13.42 -29.58 -9.60
N GLU A 25 -13.85 -30.84 -9.56
CA GLU A 25 -12.94 -31.99 -9.38
C GLU A 25 -11.75 -31.99 -10.35
N ARG A 26 -11.98 -31.63 -11.63
CA ARG A 26 -10.96 -31.55 -12.68
C ARG A 26 -10.16 -30.23 -12.70
N ARG A 27 -10.56 -29.23 -11.91
CA ARG A 27 -9.92 -27.90 -11.77
C ARG A 27 -10.15 -27.38 -10.34
N PRO A 28 -9.40 -27.87 -9.35
CA PRO A 28 -9.61 -27.48 -7.96
C PRO A 28 -9.03 -26.08 -7.71
N ALA A 29 -9.90 -25.12 -7.39
CA ALA A 29 -9.47 -23.79 -6.91
C ALA A 29 -9.20 -23.73 -5.41
N VAL A 30 -9.48 -24.82 -4.69
CA VAL A 30 -9.12 -25.02 -3.28
C VAL A 30 -8.34 -26.32 -3.24
N LEU A 31 -7.14 -26.30 -2.67
CA LEU A 31 -6.36 -27.47 -2.32
C LEU A 31 -6.04 -27.43 -0.83
N VAL A 32 -5.86 -28.60 -0.24
CA VAL A 32 -5.46 -28.74 1.16
C VAL A 32 -4.12 -29.44 1.24
N HIS A 33 -3.33 -29.04 2.23
CA HIS A 33 -2.14 -29.76 2.64
C HIS A 33 -2.49 -30.71 3.79
N SER A 34 -1.87 -31.89 3.79
CA SER A 34 -1.89 -32.82 4.92
C SER A 34 -0.55 -33.58 4.95
N SER A 35 -0.38 -34.54 5.87
CA SER A 35 0.82 -35.39 5.98
C SER A 35 1.25 -36.17 4.70
N ARG A 36 0.42 -36.17 3.65
CA ARG A 36 0.70 -36.79 2.33
C ARG A 36 0.91 -35.75 1.22
N GLY A 37 1.09 -34.48 1.57
CA GLY A 37 1.25 -33.37 0.63
C GLY A 37 -0.05 -32.70 0.19
N TRP A 38 0.02 -31.96 -0.91
CA TRP A 38 -1.09 -31.19 -1.49
C TRP A 38 -2.07 -32.06 -2.26
N LYS A 39 -3.37 -31.88 -2.03
CA LYS A 39 -4.47 -32.64 -2.68
C LYS A 39 -5.74 -31.80 -2.81
N SER A 40 -6.70 -32.30 -3.59
CA SER A 40 -8.08 -31.80 -3.55
C SER A 40 -8.69 -32.03 -2.14
N PRO A 41 -9.55 -31.12 -1.63
CA PRO A 41 -10.31 -31.35 -0.40
C PRO A 41 -11.40 -32.45 -0.55
N GLY A 42 -11.61 -32.94 -1.77
CA GLY A 42 -12.58 -34.00 -2.08
C GLY A 42 -14.02 -33.49 -2.13
N THR A 43 -14.98 -34.38 -1.94
CA THR A 43 -16.41 -34.03 -1.90
C THR A 43 -16.74 -33.20 -0.66
N PHE A 44 -17.85 -32.47 -0.67
CA PHE A 44 -18.32 -31.67 0.46
C PHE A 44 -19.83 -31.75 0.64
N ARG A 45 -20.30 -31.36 1.83
CA ARG A 45 -21.70 -31.05 2.11
C ARG A 45 -21.84 -29.54 2.26
N ALA A 46 -22.77 -28.94 1.54
CA ALA A 46 -23.11 -27.53 1.62
C ALA A 46 -24.35 -27.31 2.51
N ARG A 47 -24.36 -26.21 3.27
CA ARG A 47 -25.53 -25.77 4.05
C ARG A 47 -25.58 -24.24 4.08
N MET A 48 -26.74 -23.65 3.77
CA MET A 48 -26.94 -22.21 4.06
C MET A 48 -27.00 -21.96 5.57
N VAL A 49 -26.23 -20.98 6.02
CA VAL A 49 -26.19 -20.49 7.42
C VAL A 49 -27.09 -19.25 7.55
N SER A 50 -27.08 -18.39 6.53
CA SER A 50 -27.96 -17.23 6.39
C SER A 50 -28.17 -16.93 4.89
N PRO A 51 -29.04 -15.98 4.50
CA PRO A 51 -29.18 -15.57 3.09
C PRO A 51 -27.89 -15.02 2.44
N ALA A 52 -26.90 -14.68 3.26
CA ALA A 52 -25.62 -14.10 2.86
C ALA A 52 -24.41 -15.00 3.21
N SER A 53 -24.63 -16.23 3.71
CA SER A 53 -23.54 -17.08 4.20
C SER A 53 -23.83 -18.57 4.06
N SER A 54 -22.83 -19.31 3.56
CA SER A 54 -22.89 -20.76 3.36
C SER A 54 -21.73 -21.46 4.07
N GLN A 55 -21.97 -22.67 4.58
CA GLN A 55 -20.98 -23.55 5.19
C GLN A 55 -20.73 -24.76 4.27
N PHE A 56 -19.45 -25.14 4.14
CA PHE A 56 -18.99 -26.28 3.35
C PHE A 56 -18.05 -27.15 4.17
N ASP A 57 -18.49 -28.37 4.45
CA ASP A 57 -17.71 -29.34 5.20
C ASP A 57 -17.20 -30.41 4.24
N PHE A 58 -15.89 -30.43 4.00
CA PHE A 58 -15.21 -31.27 3.03
C PHE A 58 -14.75 -32.60 3.63
N SER A 59 -14.78 -33.65 2.82
CA SER A 59 -14.30 -35.00 3.16
C SER A 59 -12.84 -35.07 3.61
N SER A 60 -12.01 -34.06 3.28
CA SER A 60 -10.65 -33.94 3.82
C SER A 60 -10.56 -33.46 5.27
N GLY A 61 -11.69 -33.13 5.92
CA GLY A 61 -11.73 -32.51 7.25
C GLY A 61 -11.53 -30.98 7.24
N LEU A 62 -11.54 -30.36 6.06
CA LEU A 62 -11.58 -28.89 5.92
C LEU A 62 -13.02 -28.40 6.10
N ALA A 63 -13.20 -27.37 6.91
CA ALA A 63 -14.43 -26.60 7.01
C ALA A 63 -14.20 -25.22 6.39
N MET A 64 -15.02 -24.83 5.42
CA MET A 64 -15.01 -23.50 4.79
C MET A 64 -16.35 -22.81 5.04
N ARG A 65 -16.32 -21.57 5.51
CA ARG A 65 -17.49 -20.69 5.56
C ARG A 65 -17.33 -19.54 4.58
N GLU A 66 -18.32 -19.38 3.72
CA GLU A 66 -18.50 -18.25 2.82
C GLU A 66 -19.44 -17.23 3.47
N GLU A 67 -19.15 -15.94 3.32
CA GLU A 67 -20.04 -14.84 3.73
C GLU A 67 -19.85 -13.65 2.78
N PHE A 68 -20.93 -13.15 2.19
CA PHE A 68 -20.92 -11.96 1.34
C PHE A 68 -21.71 -10.82 1.99
N SER A 69 -21.00 -9.77 2.42
CA SER A 69 -21.59 -8.63 3.13
C SER A 69 -20.84 -7.35 2.78
N ASN A 70 -21.53 -6.21 2.67
CA ASN A 70 -20.95 -4.89 2.37
C ASN A 70 -19.99 -4.89 1.14
N ASP A 71 -20.41 -5.54 0.04
CA ASP A 71 -19.60 -5.75 -1.19
C ASP A 71 -18.27 -6.53 -0.99
N ILE A 72 -18.10 -7.21 0.15
CA ILE A 72 -16.94 -8.01 0.50
C ILE A 72 -17.33 -9.48 0.59
N LEU A 73 -16.62 -10.34 -0.15
CA LEU A 73 -16.68 -11.79 0.01
C LEU A 73 -15.61 -12.21 1.02
N THR A 74 -16.04 -12.89 2.08
CA THR A 74 -15.17 -13.49 3.11
C THR A 74 -15.23 -15.01 3.03
N LEU A 75 -14.07 -15.66 2.93
CA LEU A 75 -13.88 -17.10 2.99
C LEU A 75 -13.08 -17.45 4.25
N THR A 76 -13.71 -18.07 5.23
CA THR A 76 -13.09 -18.53 6.48
C THR A 76 -12.80 -20.02 6.41
N PHE A 77 -11.56 -20.43 6.67
CA PHE A 77 -11.10 -21.81 6.60
C PHE A 77 -10.62 -22.29 7.96
N LYS A 78 -11.08 -23.49 8.35
CA LYS A 78 -10.69 -24.18 9.58
C LYS A 78 -10.48 -25.68 9.30
N SER A 79 -9.71 -26.35 10.13
CA SER A 79 -9.61 -27.81 10.14
C SER A 79 -9.92 -28.30 11.57
N PRO A 80 -11.20 -28.48 11.94
CA PRO A 80 -11.61 -28.70 13.33
C PRO A 80 -10.95 -29.93 13.99
N ALA A 81 -10.69 -30.97 13.21
CA ALA A 81 -10.04 -32.22 13.66
C ALA A 81 -8.53 -32.27 13.34
N GLY A 82 -7.90 -31.15 12.94
CA GLY A 82 -6.47 -31.10 12.63
C GLY A 82 -6.01 -31.89 11.39
N ALA A 83 -6.94 -32.40 10.58
CA ALA A 83 -6.63 -33.23 9.39
C ALA A 83 -5.91 -32.48 8.26
N CYS A 84 -6.03 -31.15 8.20
CA CYS A 84 -5.32 -30.26 7.28
C CYS A 84 -4.63 -29.13 8.06
N ASP A 85 -3.43 -28.75 7.64
CA ASP A 85 -2.60 -27.70 8.25
C ASP A 85 -2.57 -26.40 7.41
N ARG A 86 -2.68 -26.51 6.08
CA ARG A 86 -2.68 -25.37 5.14
C ARG A 86 -3.75 -25.52 4.07
N VAL A 87 -4.23 -24.38 3.57
CA VAL A 87 -5.07 -24.27 2.38
C VAL A 87 -4.31 -23.53 1.28
N ARG A 88 -4.47 -23.94 0.02
CA ARG A 88 -4.05 -23.19 -1.17
C ARG A 88 -5.29 -22.83 -1.97
N LEU A 89 -5.49 -21.53 -2.19
CA LEU A 89 -6.52 -20.99 -3.04
C LEU A 89 -5.91 -20.55 -4.37
N VAL A 90 -6.59 -20.88 -5.47
CA VAL A 90 -6.15 -20.60 -6.83
C VAL A 90 -7.24 -19.82 -7.55
N PHE A 91 -6.90 -18.60 -7.94
CA PHE A 91 -7.80 -17.66 -8.62
C PHE A 91 -7.37 -17.47 -10.06
N GLY A 92 -8.34 -17.40 -10.97
CA GLY A 92 -8.13 -16.92 -12.34
C GLY A 92 -8.18 -15.40 -12.39
N ASP A 93 -7.41 -14.83 -13.30
CA ASP A 93 -7.38 -13.40 -13.61
C ASP A 93 -7.04 -13.19 -15.09
N ARG A 94 -7.05 -11.94 -15.54
CA ARG A 94 -6.51 -11.53 -16.83
C ARG A 94 -4.97 -11.62 -16.78
N GLU A 95 -4.35 -11.99 -17.89
CA GLU A 95 -2.89 -12.02 -18.02
C GLU A 95 -2.25 -10.61 -17.87
N ASP A 96 -2.99 -9.55 -18.20
CA ASP A 96 -2.57 -8.16 -18.08
C ASP A 96 -2.93 -7.50 -16.74
N ALA A 97 -3.50 -8.25 -15.78
CA ALA A 97 -3.91 -7.73 -14.49
C ALA A 97 -2.72 -7.24 -13.66
N ARG A 98 -2.72 -5.94 -13.31
CA ARG A 98 -1.68 -5.32 -12.48
C ARG A 98 -2.11 -5.25 -11.04
N TRP A 99 -1.61 -6.19 -10.24
CA TRP A 99 -1.68 -6.15 -8.78
C TRP A 99 -0.46 -5.42 -8.20
N ALA A 100 -0.75 -4.44 -7.36
CA ALA A 100 0.22 -3.61 -6.67
C ALA A 100 0.10 -3.83 -5.15
N GLY A 101 1.18 -3.56 -4.44
CA GLY A 101 1.23 -3.68 -2.98
C GLY A 101 1.09 -5.12 -2.51
N MET A 102 2.21 -5.82 -2.42
CA MET A 102 2.42 -6.73 -1.29
C MET A 102 3.76 -6.41 -0.62
N GLY A 103 4.20 -5.16 -0.76
CA GLY A 103 5.53 -4.68 -0.39
C GLY A 103 6.20 -3.76 -1.44
N PRO A 104 7.48 -3.34 -1.23
CA PRO A 104 7.85 -1.96 -1.55
C PRO A 104 8.80 -1.55 -2.77
N LYS A 105 8.96 -2.25 -3.91
CA LYS A 105 9.91 -1.86 -5.04
C LYS A 105 9.47 -2.39 -6.44
N PRO A 106 10.28 -2.35 -7.53
CA PRO A 106 9.95 -3.01 -8.83
C PRO A 106 9.74 -4.53 -8.80
N ARG A 107 10.34 -5.23 -7.82
CA ARG A 107 10.09 -6.65 -7.48
C ARG A 107 8.72 -6.91 -6.82
N HIS A 108 7.77 -5.96 -6.89
CA HIS A 108 6.49 -5.95 -6.17
C HIS A 108 5.26 -5.66 -7.03
N ALA A 109 5.41 -5.70 -8.36
CA ALA A 109 4.46 -6.47 -9.15
C ALA A 109 4.86 -7.96 -9.03
N VAL A 110 3.89 -8.86 -9.07
CA VAL A 110 4.16 -10.23 -8.64
C VAL A 110 4.82 -11.06 -9.73
N GLY A 111 6.03 -11.55 -9.45
CA GLY A 111 6.69 -12.59 -10.23
C GLY A 111 7.42 -13.65 -9.39
N LYS A 112 7.54 -13.47 -8.06
CA LYS A 112 8.13 -14.45 -7.14
C LYS A 112 7.36 -14.50 -5.82
N HIS A 113 7.42 -15.67 -5.19
CA HIS A 113 6.72 -16.04 -3.96
C HIS A 113 7.02 -15.09 -2.81
N LEU A 114 6.00 -14.36 -2.33
CA LEU A 114 6.09 -13.61 -1.09
C LEU A 114 5.74 -14.54 0.07
N ALA A 115 6.61 -14.64 1.08
CA ALA A 115 6.31 -15.28 2.35
C ALA A 115 5.95 -14.21 3.39
N ILE A 116 4.98 -14.52 4.26
CA ILE A 116 4.44 -13.60 5.26
C ILE A 116 4.37 -14.36 6.59
N GLU A 117 4.98 -13.78 7.61
CA GLU A 117 5.19 -14.42 8.92
C GLU A 117 3.88 -14.68 9.70
N PRO A 118 3.88 -15.66 10.62
CA PRO A 118 2.78 -15.90 11.56
C PRO A 118 2.21 -14.63 12.21
N GLY A 119 0.88 -14.53 12.27
CA GLY A 119 0.16 -13.39 12.85
C GLY A 119 0.17 -12.11 12.02
N ARG A 120 0.75 -12.12 10.81
CA ARG A 120 0.79 -10.96 9.91
C ARG A 120 -0.28 -11.06 8.83
N ARG A 121 -0.78 -9.89 8.39
CA ARG A 121 -1.79 -9.77 7.34
C ARG A 121 -1.15 -9.53 5.98
N ALA A 122 -1.89 -9.91 4.94
CA ALA A 122 -1.44 -9.85 3.56
C ALA A 122 -2.53 -9.21 2.70
N THR A 123 -2.40 -7.92 2.40
CA THR A 123 -3.35 -7.21 1.55
C THR A 123 -2.69 -6.81 0.23
N SER A 124 -3.40 -6.96 -0.88
CA SER A 124 -3.00 -6.48 -2.21
C SER A 124 -4.16 -5.88 -2.99
N PHE A 125 -3.87 -4.87 -3.81
CA PHE A 125 -4.85 -4.15 -4.60
C PHE A 125 -4.45 -4.15 -6.09
N SER A 126 -5.39 -4.45 -6.97
CA SER A 126 -5.25 -4.20 -8.40
C SER A 126 -5.55 -2.74 -8.72
N LEU A 127 -4.90 -2.21 -9.76
CA LEU A 127 -5.14 -0.84 -10.26
C LEU A 127 -6.56 -0.63 -10.83
N ASP A 128 -7.31 -1.71 -11.06
CA ASP A 128 -8.75 -1.67 -11.40
C ASP A 128 -9.67 -1.67 -10.16
N GLY A 129 -9.11 -1.61 -8.95
CA GLY A 129 -9.84 -1.47 -7.68
C GLY A 129 -10.37 -2.77 -7.08
N ARG A 130 -9.96 -3.93 -7.61
CA ARG A 130 -10.06 -5.22 -6.89
C ARG A 130 -9.04 -5.28 -5.76
N TRP A 131 -9.35 -6.00 -4.69
CA TRP A 131 -8.38 -6.30 -3.64
C TRP A 131 -8.58 -7.68 -3.03
N ILE A 132 -7.50 -8.22 -2.46
CA ILE A 132 -7.45 -9.47 -1.70
C ILE A 132 -6.79 -9.17 -0.35
N ASP A 133 -7.36 -9.69 0.73
CA ASP A 133 -6.77 -9.67 2.08
C ASP A 133 -6.72 -11.08 2.64
N VAL A 134 -5.62 -11.43 3.31
CA VAL A 134 -5.48 -12.71 4.01
C VAL A 134 -4.93 -12.50 5.42
N SER A 135 -5.61 -13.16 6.36
CA SER A 135 -5.30 -13.17 7.78
C SER A 135 -5.19 -14.62 8.24
N THR A 136 -4.09 -14.98 8.87
CA THR A 136 -3.86 -16.31 9.47
C THR A 136 -2.98 -16.16 10.71
N GLN A 137 -3.11 -17.11 11.65
CA GLN A 137 -2.22 -17.19 12.81
C GLN A 137 -0.86 -17.81 12.48
N GLY A 138 -0.76 -18.60 11.40
CA GLY A 138 0.51 -19.10 10.87
C GLY A 138 0.97 -18.33 9.63
N GLY A 139 1.99 -18.83 8.94
CA GLY A 139 2.51 -18.15 7.75
C GLY A 139 1.61 -18.31 6.51
N CYS A 140 1.52 -17.26 5.70
CA CYS A 140 0.92 -17.32 4.36
C CYS A 140 1.93 -16.97 3.26
N SER A 141 1.61 -17.33 2.02
CA SER A 141 2.39 -16.93 0.86
C SER A 141 1.55 -16.67 -0.37
N PHE A 142 2.05 -15.79 -1.23
CA PHE A 142 1.38 -15.35 -2.44
C PHE A 142 2.30 -15.47 -3.66
N ARG A 143 1.74 -16.00 -4.75
CA ARG A 143 2.35 -16.02 -6.08
C ARG A 143 1.27 -15.66 -7.09
N PHE A 144 1.60 -14.81 -8.05
CA PHE A 144 0.77 -14.59 -9.22
C PHE A 144 1.65 -14.92 -10.43
N ASP A 145 1.09 -15.62 -11.41
CA ASP A 145 1.79 -16.16 -12.57
C ASP A 145 0.77 -16.44 -13.67
N ALA A 146 1.06 -16.09 -14.93
CA ALA A 146 0.22 -16.34 -16.11
C ALA A 146 -1.31 -16.19 -15.88
N GLY A 147 -1.77 -15.02 -15.42
CA GLY A 147 -3.19 -14.77 -15.17
C GLY A 147 -3.80 -15.62 -14.04
N ARG A 148 -2.99 -16.06 -13.06
CA ARG A 148 -3.43 -16.85 -11.92
C ARG A 148 -2.87 -16.30 -10.62
N ILE A 149 -3.73 -16.04 -9.65
CA ILE A 149 -3.34 -15.74 -8.26
C ILE A 149 -3.32 -17.06 -7.48
N THR A 150 -2.29 -17.29 -6.68
CA THR A 150 -2.17 -18.43 -5.78
C THR A 150 -1.84 -17.91 -4.39
N CYS A 151 -2.72 -18.17 -3.43
CA CYS A 151 -2.52 -17.88 -2.02
C CYS A 151 -2.42 -19.20 -1.24
N GLU A 152 -1.35 -19.39 -0.47
CA GLU A 152 -1.26 -20.44 0.54
C GLU A 152 -1.39 -19.82 1.92
N ALA A 153 -2.19 -20.40 2.81
CA ALA A 153 -2.33 -19.94 4.18
C ALA A 153 -2.36 -21.11 5.15
N ALA A 154 -1.64 -21.00 6.27
CA ALA A 154 -1.82 -21.89 7.41
C ALA A 154 -3.23 -21.75 7.99
N LEU A 155 -3.81 -22.85 8.49
CA LEU A 155 -5.13 -22.85 9.11
C LEU A 155 -5.02 -22.54 10.63
N PRO A 156 -5.97 -21.79 11.22
CA PRO A 156 -7.13 -21.17 10.58
C PRO A 156 -6.73 -19.95 9.73
N ALA A 157 -7.44 -19.76 8.61
CA ALA A 157 -7.23 -18.66 7.69
C ALA A 157 -8.55 -17.94 7.38
N VAL A 158 -8.49 -16.63 7.13
CA VAL A 158 -9.58 -15.84 6.55
C VAL A 158 -9.04 -15.15 5.32
N VAL A 159 -9.72 -15.30 4.20
CA VAL A 159 -9.40 -14.68 2.91
C VAL A 159 -10.57 -13.81 2.49
N ARG A 160 -10.34 -12.53 2.23
CA ARG A 160 -11.37 -11.57 1.81
C ARG A 160 -11.09 -11.06 0.41
N PHE A 161 -12.16 -10.78 -0.31
CA PHE A 161 -12.16 -10.14 -1.61
C PHE A 161 -13.12 -8.97 -1.61
N GLY A 162 -12.67 -7.84 -2.15
CA GLY A 162 -13.54 -6.72 -2.45
C GLY A 162 -13.23 -6.11 -3.80
N PHE A 163 -14.14 -5.26 -4.27
CA PHE A 163 -13.97 -4.52 -5.50
C PHE A 163 -14.71 -3.20 -5.47
N SER A 164 -14.04 -2.16 -5.95
CA SER A 164 -14.68 -0.91 -6.34
C SER A 164 -14.16 -0.44 -7.70
N ARG A 165 -14.98 0.32 -8.44
CA ARG A 165 -14.56 0.97 -9.70
C ARG A 165 -13.50 2.07 -9.49
N ASN A 166 -13.29 2.52 -8.25
CA ASN A 166 -12.30 3.52 -7.88
C ASN A 166 -11.44 2.96 -6.74
N LEU A 167 -10.12 3.07 -6.87
CA LEU A 167 -9.16 2.59 -5.89
C LEU A 167 -9.27 3.31 -4.53
N ARG A 168 -9.63 4.60 -4.48
CA ARG A 168 -10.00 5.29 -3.21
C ARG A 168 -11.13 4.58 -2.46
N ASN A 169 -12.18 4.19 -3.18
CA ASN A 169 -13.30 3.44 -2.60
C ASN A 169 -12.94 1.98 -2.29
N ALA A 170 -11.96 1.40 -3.00
CA ALA A 170 -11.43 0.09 -2.65
C ALA A 170 -10.67 0.13 -1.32
N CYS A 171 -9.82 1.15 -1.08
CA CYS A 171 -9.16 1.38 0.21
C CYS A 171 -10.19 1.57 1.34
N ARG A 172 -11.27 2.29 1.06
CA ARG A 172 -12.41 2.44 1.99
C ARG A 172 -13.09 1.10 2.30
N LEU A 173 -13.47 0.31 1.30
CA LEU A 173 -14.06 -1.03 1.50
C LEU A 173 -13.14 -1.94 2.32
N TRP A 174 -11.83 -1.91 2.04
CA TRP A 174 -10.85 -2.66 2.82
C TRP A 174 -10.83 -2.23 4.28
N LYS A 175 -10.87 -0.93 4.57
CA LYS A 175 -11.00 -0.42 5.95
C LYS A 175 -12.32 -0.84 6.60
N ASP A 176 -13.43 -0.64 5.89
CA ASP A 176 -14.81 -0.87 6.37
C ASP A 176 -15.09 -2.38 6.60
N SER A 177 -14.18 -3.29 6.18
CA SER A 177 -14.18 -4.72 6.53
C SER A 177 -13.99 -5.04 8.03
N GLY A 178 -14.00 -4.01 8.91
CA GLY A 178 -13.87 -4.12 10.36
C GLY A 178 -12.42 -4.19 10.86
N MET A 179 -11.44 -3.97 9.99
CA MET A 179 -10.06 -4.43 10.21
C MET A 179 -9.07 -3.38 10.75
N VAL A 180 -9.50 -2.15 10.96
CA VAL A 180 -8.69 -1.10 11.62
C VAL A 180 -8.72 -1.21 13.15
N HIS A 181 -9.75 -1.84 13.74
CA HIS A 181 -9.94 -1.88 15.21
C HIS A 181 -9.91 -3.28 15.84
N ALA A 182 -9.85 -4.35 15.04
CA ALA A 182 -10.02 -5.73 15.53
C ALA A 182 -8.74 -6.37 16.14
N GLY A 183 -8.16 -5.75 17.17
CA GLY A 183 -7.27 -6.35 18.20
C GLY A 183 -5.92 -6.97 17.79
N ILE A 184 -5.76 -7.40 16.54
CA ILE A 184 -4.49 -7.76 15.92
C ILE A 184 -3.94 -6.44 15.40
N ALA A 185 -2.89 -5.90 16.03
CA ALA A 185 -2.19 -4.73 15.51
C ALA A 185 -1.94 -4.90 13.99
N PRO A 186 -2.06 -3.84 13.16
CA PRO A 186 -1.52 -3.88 11.81
C PRO A 186 -0.04 -4.20 11.99
N ALA A 187 0.34 -5.45 11.71
CA ALA A 187 1.49 -6.01 12.37
C ALA A 187 2.72 -5.24 11.90
N GLU A 188 3.32 -4.43 12.79
CA GLU A 188 4.44 -3.50 12.53
C GLU A 188 5.35 -4.15 11.51
N MET A 189 5.48 -3.62 10.29
CA MET A 189 5.99 -4.42 9.17
C MET A 189 7.49 -4.72 9.38
N GLN A 190 7.80 -5.73 10.18
CA GLN A 190 9.14 -6.12 10.57
C GLN A 190 9.71 -6.91 9.40
N TRP A 191 10.20 -6.15 8.43
CA TRP A 191 11.01 -6.66 7.34
C TRP A 191 12.20 -7.44 7.93
N ALA A 192 12.57 -8.51 7.22
CA ALA A 192 13.55 -9.49 7.70
C ALA A 192 14.79 -8.82 8.32
N PRO A 193 15.18 -9.18 9.57
CA PRO A 193 16.35 -8.60 10.21
C PRO A 193 17.59 -8.73 9.32
N GLY A 194 18.17 -7.58 8.92
CA GLY A 194 19.35 -7.53 8.04
C GLY A 194 19.06 -7.21 6.57
N GLY A 195 17.80 -7.10 6.14
CA GLY A 195 17.46 -6.58 4.82
C GLY A 195 17.67 -5.07 4.71
N LEU A 196 18.89 -4.61 4.43
CA LEU A 196 19.19 -3.19 4.20
C LEU A 196 18.33 -2.64 3.06
N PHE A 197 17.47 -1.67 3.39
CA PHE A 197 16.68 -0.93 2.42
C PHE A 197 17.59 -0.06 1.59
N ASP A 198 17.74 -0.38 0.31
CA ASP A 198 18.36 0.54 -0.65
C ASP A 198 17.50 1.82 -0.78
N VAL A 199 17.93 2.85 -0.07
CA VAL A 199 17.25 4.15 0.12
C VAL A 199 16.90 4.83 -1.20
N LYS A 200 17.55 4.48 -2.31
CA LYS A 200 17.31 5.06 -3.65
C LYS A 200 15.90 4.88 -4.18
N ASP A 201 15.10 3.96 -3.64
CA ASP A 201 13.71 3.76 -4.06
C ASP A 201 12.75 3.92 -2.86
N ALA A 202 13.09 4.79 -1.89
CA ALA A 202 12.22 5.16 -0.78
C ALA A 202 10.79 5.58 -1.20
N LEU A 203 10.64 6.25 -2.35
CA LEU A 203 9.32 6.65 -2.85
C LEU A 203 8.52 5.45 -3.36
N GLY A 204 9.14 4.52 -4.11
CA GLY A 204 8.50 3.26 -4.46
C GLY A 204 8.16 2.44 -3.23
N TYR A 205 9.02 2.52 -2.19
CA TYR A 205 8.79 1.83 -0.93
C TYR A 205 7.48 2.28 -0.26
N LEU A 206 7.32 3.60 -0.07
CA LEU A 206 6.09 4.22 0.47
C LEU A 206 4.90 4.07 -0.50
N GLY A 207 5.15 4.18 -1.80
CA GLY A 207 4.17 4.02 -2.87
C GLY A 207 3.45 2.68 -2.81
N SER A 208 4.13 1.62 -2.38
CA SER A 208 3.49 0.32 -2.20
C SER A 208 2.54 0.20 -0.99
N LEU A 209 2.84 0.89 0.12
CA LEU A 209 2.03 0.86 1.35
C LEU A 209 0.63 1.40 1.08
N THR A 210 0.54 2.31 0.11
CA THR A 210 -0.69 2.73 -0.54
C THR A 210 -1.60 1.56 -0.92
N PHE A 211 -1.04 0.61 -1.67
CA PHE A 211 -1.73 -0.54 -2.24
C PHE A 211 -1.75 -1.73 -1.28
N SER A 212 -1.60 -1.48 0.02
CA SER A 212 -1.94 -2.43 1.10
C SER A 212 -2.83 -1.79 2.17
N GLY A 213 -3.37 -0.58 1.92
CA GLY A 213 -4.20 0.17 2.87
C GLY A 213 -3.46 0.60 4.15
N ALA A 214 -2.13 0.64 4.12
CA ALA A 214 -1.32 0.61 5.33
C ALA A 214 -1.65 1.72 6.36
N SER A 215 -1.61 1.36 7.65
CA SER A 215 -1.76 2.32 8.75
C SER A 215 -0.58 3.29 8.81
N PRO A 216 -0.72 4.47 9.45
CA PRO A 216 0.40 5.38 9.70
C PRO A 216 1.62 4.68 10.32
N ASP A 217 1.42 3.74 11.26
CA ASP A 217 2.49 2.95 11.89
C ASP A 217 3.35 2.16 10.88
N SER A 218 2.75 1.74 9.77
CA SER A 218 3.48 1.04 8.69
C SER A 218 4.45 1.98 7.97
N PHE A 219 4.05 3.25 7.79
CA PHE A 219 4.93 4.30 7.27
C PHE A 219 6.01 4.67 8.31
N VAL A 220 5.65 4.79 9.59
CA VAL A 220 6.59 5.03 10.69
C VAL A 220 7.68 3.97 10.72
N THR A 221 7.30 2.69 10.66
CA THR A 221 8.23 1.56 10.64
C THR A 221 9.20 1.71 9.45
N LEU A 222 8.69 2.06 8.26
CA LEU A 222 9.49 2.15 7.03
C LEU A 222 10.48 3.32 7.08
N ASN A 223 10.00 4.49 7.49
CA ASN A 223 10.79 5.70 7.60
C ASN A 223 11.86 5.57 8.70
N THR A 224 11.59 4.82 9.78
CA THR A 224 12.61 4.44 10.77
C THR A 224 13.76 3.67 10.14
N GLN A 225 13.46 2.65 9.30
CA GLN A 225 14.50 1.84 8.68
C GLN A 225 15.25 2.56 7.56
N LEU A 226 14.56 3.41 6.79
CA LEU A 226 15.18 4.27 5.79
C LEU A 226 16.12 5.30 6.42
N ALA A 227 15.70 5.94 7.52
CA ALA A 227 16.55 6.86 8.28
C ALA A 227 17.81 6.15 8.80
N ARG A 228 17.65 5.00 9.46
CA ARG A 228 18.78 4.19 9.96
C ARG A 228 19.72 3.71 8.86
N ALA A 229 19.19 3.31 7.70
CA ALA A 229 20.01 2.94 6.55
C ALA A 229 20.80 4.14 6.00
N ALA A 230 20.19 5.34 6.00
CA ALA A 230 20.85 6.57 5.60
C ALA A 230 21.90 7.06 6.62
N GLU A 231 21.67 6.88 7.92
CA GLU A 231 22.67 7.16 8.98
C GLU A 231 23.93 6.32 8.77
N LEU A 232 23.77 5.01 8.56
CA LEU A 232 24.86 4.04 8.36
C LEU A 232 25.66 4.23 7.06
N ALA A 233 25.14 4.98 6.08
CA ALA A 233 25.82 5.22 4.81
C ALA A 233 27.00 6.21 4.98
N GLN A 234 28.22 5.80 4.63
CA GLN A 234 29.45 6.53 4.98
C GLN A 234 30.04 7.38 3.84
N SER A 235 29.62 7.22 2.58
CA SER A 235 30.30 7.89 1.46
C SER A 235 29.80 9.31 1.19
N ALA A 236 30.65 10.14 0.57
CA ALA A 236 30.27 11.46 0.09
C ALA A 236 29.19 11.42 -1.02
N LEU A 237 29.12 10.33 -1.78
CA LEU A 237 28.05 10.09 -2.76
C LEU A 237 26.69 9.90 -2.05
N ASP A 238 26.70 9.31 -0.85
CA ASP A 238 25.51 9.10 -0.03
C ASP A 238 25.06 10.39 0.68
N SER A 239 25.96 11.36 0.94
CA SER A 239 25.58 12.65 1.53
C SER A 239 24.45 13.33 0.75
N TRP A 240 24.47 13.22 -0.59
CA TRP A 240 23.39 13.69 -1.45
C TRP A 240 22.07 12.95 -1.19
N LEU A 241 22.14 11.61 -1.12
CA LEU A 241 21.01 10.73 -0.88
C LEU A 241 20.35 11.01 0.49
N LYS A 242 21.16 11.31 1.53
CA LYS A 242 20.66 11.75 2.84
C LYS A 242 19.83 13.03 2.75
N LEU A 243 20.30 14.04 2.01
CA LEU A 243 19.54 15.30 1.84
C LEU A 243 18.23 15.08 1.08
N LYS A 244 18.25 14.24 0.03
CA LYS A 244 17.04 13.87 -0.72
C LYS A 244 16.05 13.02 0.11
N LEU A 245 16.55 12.20 1.03
CA LEU A 245 15.69 11.49 1.99
C LEU A 245 15.08 12.45 3.02
N ALA A 246 15.81 13.49 3.45
CA ALA A 246 15.25 14.52 4.33
C ALA A 246 14.13 15.31 3.62
N ASP A 247 14.28 15.58 2.33
CA ASP A 247 13.18 16.14 1.50
C ASP A 247 11.96 15.22 1.44
N LEU A 248 12.16 13.89 1.44
CA LEU A 248 11.07 12.91 1.45
C LEU A 248 10.31 12.95 2.76
N PHE A 249 11.02 12.87 3.88
CA PHE A 249 10.38 12.96 5.20
C PHE A 249 9.69 14.32 5.39
N PHE A 250 10.27 15.41 4.86
CA PHE A 250 9.64 16.73 4.84
C PHE A 250 8.31 16.77 4.06
N CYS A 251 8.12 15.94 3.03
CA CYS A 251 6.87 15.88 2.28
C CYS A 251 5.81 14.94 2.90
N LEU A 252 6.09 14.32 4.06
CA LEU A 252 5.19 13.39 4.74
C LEU A 252 4.56 14.01 6.00
N PRO A 253 3.29 13.64 6.33
CA PRO A 253 2.68 14.00 7.62
C PRO A 253 3.45 13.41 8.81
N ASP A 254 3.43 14.08 9.98
CA ASP A 254 4.09 13.59 11.21
C ASP A 254 3.65 12.15 11.58
N ALA A 255 2.39 11.80 11.36
CA ALA A 255 1.86 10.45 11.62
C ALA A 255 2.55 9.34 10.79
N ALA A 256 3.23 9.69 9.69
CA ALA A 256 4.03 8.78 8.89
C ALA A 256 5.50 8.73 9.31
N LEU A 257 5.95 9.60 10.22
CA LEU A 257 7.36 9.74 10.63
C LEU A 257 7.60 9.14 12.02
N PRO A 258 8.77 8.51 12.26
CA PRO A 258 9.17 8.15 13.62
C PRO A 258 9.29 9.36 14.52
N GLN A 259 9.05 9.16 15.82
CA GLN A 259 9.01 10.23 16.82
C GLN A 259 10.27 11.12 16.84
N SER A 260 11.44 10.57 16.50
CA SER A 260 12.71 11.32 16.41
C SER A 260 12.80 12.27 15.21
N LEU A 261 11.92 12.10 14.21
CA LEU A 261 11.86 12.91 12.98
C LEU A 261 10.57 13.74 12.88
N GLN A 262 9.58 13.51 13.75
CA GLN A 262 8.40 14.37 13.85
C GLN A 262 8.83 15.80 14.19
N GLN A 263 8.18 16.81 13.58
CA GLN A 263 8.52 18.23 13.66
C GLN A 263 9.91 18.63 13.13
N MET A 264 10.88 17.71 13.02
CA MET A 264 12.20 17.93 12.42
C MET A 264 12.56 16.78 11.46
N PRO A 265 11.96 16.73 10.25
CA PRO A 265 12.10 15.58 9.34
C PRO A 265 13.55 15.26 8.93
N GLY A 266 14.43 16.25 8.94
CA GLY A 266 15.85 16.09 8.66
C GLY A 266 16.74 15.72 9.85
N ALA A 267 16.21 15.44 11.06
CA ALA A 267 17.04 15.33 12.28
C ALA A 267 18.17 14.28 12.20
N PHE A 268 17.99 13.20 11.44
CA PHE A 268 19.01 12.18 11.15
C PHE A 268 20.23 12.68 10.34
N LEU A 269 20.19 13.91 9.79
CA LEU A 269 21.32 14.51 9.08
C LEU A 269 22.44 14.93 10.05
N PRO A 270 23.69 14.45 9.86
CA PRO A 270 24.82 14.83 10.73
C PRO A 270 25.13 16.33 10.66
N ASP A 271 25.41 16.98 11.78
CA ASP A 271 25.67 18.44 11.82
C ASP A 271 26.93 18.86 11.05
N HIS A 272 27.93 17.98 10.96
CA HIS A 272 29.14 18.22 10.19
C HIS A 272 28.91 18.14 8.67
N GLN A 273 27.76 17.67 8.20
CA GLN A 273 27.43 17.66 6.78
C GLN A 273 27.10 19.08 6.31
N GLN A 274 27.74 19.50 5.21
CA GLN A 274 27.56 20.85 4.65
C GLN A 274 26.08 21.16 4.39
N GLY A 275 25.60 22.28 4.94
CA GLY A 275 24.22 22.74 4.79
C GLY A 275 23.19 22.05 5.69
N ALA A 276 23.51 20.93 6.36
CA ALA A 276 22.55 20.14 7.13
C ALA A 276 21.86 20.94 8.25
N VAL A 277 22.60 21.71 9.05
CA VAL A 277 22.04 22.55 10.14
C VAL A 277 21.00 23.55 9.60
N ARG A 278 21.32 24.23 8.50
CA ARG A 278 20.39 25.19 7.86
C ARG A 278 19.18 24.47 7.26
N LEU A 279 19.38 23.33 6.61
CA LEU A 279 18.30 22.53 6.04
C LEU A 279 17.34 22.03 7.12
N LYS A 280 17.85 21.46 8.22
CA LYS A 280 17.05 21.00 9.37
C LYS A 280 16.19 22.12 9.95
N ALA A 281 16.78 23.28 10.24
CA ALA A 281 16.05 24.42 10.79
C ALA A 281 14.99 24.98 9.82
N ARG A 282 15.29 25.00 8.51
CA ARG A 282 14.36 25.45 7.47
C ARG A 282 13.21 24.47 7.28
N GLN A 283 13.49 23.17 7.12
CA GLN A 283 12.47 22.13 7.01
C GLN A 283 11.58 22.06 8.24
N ALA A 284 12.11 22.13 9.46
CA ALA A 284 11.32 22.10 10.69
C ALA A 284 10.29 23.25 10.76
N ARG A 285 10.71 24.48 10.43
CA ARG A 285 9.81 25.65 10.39
C ARG A 285 8.70 25.50 9.34
N ILE A 286 9.07 25.07 8.13
CA ILE A 286 8.14 24.89 7.00
C ILE A 286 7.16 23.75 7.29
N HIS A 287 7.64 22.64 7.86
CA HIS A 287 6.83 21.47 8.21
C HIS A 287 5.86 21.75 9.35
N ALA A 288 6.30 22.46 10.41
CA ALA A 288 5.41 22.95 11.46
C ALA A 288 4.32 23.90 10.91
N GLY A 289 4.63 24.71 9.89
CA GLY A 289 3.65 25.53 9.18
C GLY A 289 2.61 24.72 8.38
N LEU A 290 2.85 23.44 8.10
CA LEU A 290 1.92 22.52 7.43
C LEU A 290 1.09 21.66 8.40
N ALA A 291 1.26 21.82 9.72
CA ALA A 291 0.65 20.95 10.74
C ALA A 291 -0.88 20.80 10.60
N GLN A 292 -1.61 21.86 10.22
CA GLN A 292 -3.05 21.79 9.98
C GLN A 292 -3.41 20.85 8.80
N TYR A 293 -2.60 20.86 7.73
CA TYR A 293 -2.79 19.97 6.59
C TYR A 293 -2.38 18.52 6.91
N TRP A 294 -1.36 18.33 7.76
CA TRP A 294 -0.98 17.00 8.25
C TRP A 294 -2.07 16.37 9.12
N GLN A 295 -2.70 17.17 9.98
CA GLN A 295 -3.87 16.74 10.76
C GLN A 295 -5.04 16.36 9.84
N TYR A 296 -5.34 17.18 8.82
CA TYR A 296 -6.33 16.84 7.79
C TYR A 296 -6.02 15.50 7.08
N CYS A 297 -4.77 15.25 6.70
CA CYS A 297 -4.37 13.98 6.08
C CYS A 297 -4.64 12.78 7.00
N LEU A 298 -4.40 12.91 8.30
CA LEU A 298 -4.68 11.88 9.30
C LEU A 298 -6.19 11.67 9.50
N GLU A 299 -6.99 12.75 9.51
CA GLU A 299 -8.45 12.67 9.58
C GLU A 299 -9.05 12.02 8.33
N MET A 300 -8.50 12.27 7.15
CA MET A 300 -8.92 11.62 5.90
C MET A 300 -8.62 10.11 5.91
N HIS A 301 -7.51 9.68 6.52
CA HIS A 301 -7.28 8.26 6.83
C HIS A 301 -8.34 7.74 7.82
N GLY A 302 -8.51 8.44 8.95
CA GLY A 302 -9.47 8.12 10.00
C GLY A 302 -10.93 8.06 9.53
N ARG A 303 -11.30 8.78 8.47
CA ARG A 303 -12.66 8.80 7.87
C ARG A 303 -12.79 7.87 6.67
N GLU A 304 -11.88 7.93 5.70
CA GLU A 304 -12.06 7.23 4.42
C GLU A 304 -11.15 6.00 4.21
N GLY A 305 -10.13 5.80 5.05
CA GLY A 305 -9.15 4.71 4.85
C GLY A 305 -8.14 4.99 3.74
N LEU A 306 -8.08 6.23 3.24
CA LEU A 306 -6.98 6.69 2.39
C LEU A 306 -5.66 6.68 3.19
N PRO A 307 -4.57 6.10 2.66
CA PRO A 307 -3.25 6.18 3.28
C PRO A 307 -2.77 7.64 3.41
N VAL A 308 -2.11 7.97 4.52
CA VAL A 308 -1.69 9.36 4.86
C VAL A 308 -0.72 9.96 3.83
N ALA A 309 0.05 9.12 3.16
CA ALA A 309 0.65 9.39 1.86
C ALA A 309 0.29 8.24 0.91
N CYS A 310 -0.09 8.54 -0.33
CA CYS A 310 -0.56 7.56 -1.30
C CYS A 310 0.08 7.76 -2.68
N HIS A 311 0.26 6.65 -3.40
CA HIS A 311 0.63 6.65 -4.80
C HIS A 311 -0.48 7.35 -5.65
N PRO A 312 -0.14 8.28 -6.57
CA PRO A 312 -1.14 9.13 -7.25
C PRO A 312 -2.26 8.38 -8.00
N ALA A 313 -1.98 7.14 -8.43
CA ALA A 313 -2.97 6.26 -9.07
C ALA A 313 -4.20 5.93 -8.19
N VAL A 314 -4.16 6.10 -6.86
CA VAL A 314 -5.34 5.94 -5.99
C VAL A 314 -6.39 7.02 -6.24
N LEU A 315 -5.94 8.26 -6.43
CA LEU A 315 -6.80 9.42 -6.62
C LEU A 315 -7.10 9.64 -8.11
N TYR A 316 -6.17 9.26 -9.00
CA TYR A 316 -6.25 9.48 -10.44
C TYR A 316 -5.98 8.20 -11.26
N PRO A 317 -6.80 7.13 -11.10
CA PRO A 317 -6.57 5.81 -11.74
C PRO A 317 -6.63 5.82 -13.28
N GLY A 318 -7.19 6.88 -13.87
CA GLY A 318 -7.23 7.10 -15.33
C GLY A 318 -5.91 7.59 -15.94
N VAL A 319 -5.01 8.19 -15.14
CA VAL A 319 -3.75 8.78 -15.63
C VAL A 319 -2.73 7.66 -15.88
N GLN A 320 -2.51 7.34 -17.17
CA GLN A 320 -1.66 6.21 -17.57
C GLN A 320 -0.22 6.31 -17.08
N ALA A 321 0.33 7.53 -16.97
CA ALA A 321 1.71 7.75 -16.49
C ALA A 321 1.94 7.21 -15.07
N PHE A 322 0.91 7.24 -14.21
CA PHE A 322 0.98 6.68 -12.85
C PHE A 322 0.97 5.14 -12.82
N ARG A 323 0.86 4.45 -13.96
CA ARG A 323 0.94 2.97 -14.01
C ARG A 323 2.36 2.45 -14.19
N THR A 324 3.34 3.34 -14.37
CA THR A 324 4.74 3.01 -14.71
C THR A 324 5.75 3.89 -13.98
N ARG A 325 5.33 4.61 -12.94
CA ARG A 325 6.17 5.50 -12.13
C ARG A 325 6.00 5.13 -10.66
N ASP A 326 7.06 5.29 -9.88
CA ASP A 326 7.14 5.04 -8.44
C ASP A 326 7.92 6.13 -7.70
N ASP A 327 8.27 7.21 -8.40
CA ASP A 327 9.02 8.38 -7.91
C ASP A 327 8.11 9.57 -7.52
N MET A 328 6.82 9.33 -7.34
CA MET A 328 5.81 10.34 -7.04
C MET A 328 4.80 9.85 -6.00
N LEU A 329 4.37 10.74 -5.11
CA LEU A 329 3.39 10.51 -4.06
C LEU A 329 2.45 11.71 -3.90
N MET A 330 1.30 11.44 -3.31
CA MET A 330 0.31 12.41 -2.83
C MET A 330 0.30 12.37 -1.30
N ALA A 331 0.33 13.53 -0.62
CA ALA A 331 -0.06 13.64 0.78
C ALA A 331 -1.46 14.25 0.84
N GLY A 332 -2.45 13.51 1.36
CA GLY A 332 -3.87 13.86 1.20
C GLY A 332 -4.28 13.95 -0.27
N THR A 333 -5.26 14.82 -0.59
CA THR A 333 -5.74 15.05 -1.97
C THR A 333 -5.08 16.23 -2.69
N ASP A 334 -4.35 17.07 -1.95
CA ASP A 334 -4.01 18.42 -2.41
C ASP A 334 -2.52 18.65 -2.56
N LEU A 335 -1.65 17.90 -1.86
CA LEU A 335 -0.21 17.95 -2.04
C LEU A 335 0.28 16.80 -2.92
N LEU A 336 0.89 17.13 -4.04
CA LEU A 336 1.56 16.21 -4.96
C LEU A 336 3.05 16.50 -4.93
N PHE A 337 3.86 15.46 -4.71
CA PHE A 337 5.31 15.60 -4.73
C PHE A 337 6.03 14.46 -5.45
N GLY A 338 7.23 14.76 -5.91
CA GLY A 338 8.18 13.77 -6.41
C GLY A 338 9.58 14.09 -5.93
N ILE A 339 10.40 13.06 -5.77
CA ILE A 339 11.82 13.19 -5.40
C ILE A 339 12.66 12.20 -6.20
N ASP A 340 13.60 12.75 -6.96
CA ASP A 340 14.68 11.98 -7.57
C ASP A 340 15.81 11.78 -6.55
N LEU A 341 15.96 10.53 -6.10
CA LEU A 341 16.95 10.10 -5.12
C LEU A 341 18.32 9.78 -5.77
N ARG A 342 18.47 9.91 -7.10
CA ARG A 342 19.75 9.71 -7.77
C ARG A 342 20.75 10.82 -7.38
N SER A 343 22.02 10.45 -7.29
CA SER A 343 23.09 11.40 -6.96
C SER A 343 23.20 12.48 -8.05
N GLY A 344 23.31 13.75 -7.64
CA GLY A 344 23.34 14.89 -8.55
C GLY A 344 22.01 15.26 -9.23
N ALA A 345 20.87 14.71 -8.78
CA ALA A 345 19.55 15.00 -9.37
C ALA A 345 18.99 16.39 -8.95
N TYR A 346 19.40 17.43 -9.70
CA TYR A 346 18.92 18.82 -9.52
C TYR A 346 17.60 19.14 -10.23
N ARG A 347 17.07 18.24 -11.05
CA ARG A 347 15.81 18.43 -11.80
C ARG A 347 14.97 17.18 -11.71
N MET A 348 13.67 17.36 -11.76
CA MET A 348 12.70 16.26 -11.76
C MET A 348 11.62 16.48 -12.81
N SER A 349 11.30 15.42 -13.56
CA SER A 349 10.09 15.35 -14.38
C SER A 349 8.92 14.92 -13.48
N ILE A 350 7.77 15.57 -13.58
CA ILE A 350 6.59 15.30 -12.75
C ILE A 350 5.34 15.27 -13.64
N ASP A 351 4.44 14.33 -13.40
CA ASP A 351 3.18 14.19 -14.15
C ASP A 351 2.03 14.74 -13.29
N LEU A 352 1.54 15.93 -13.63
CA LEU A 352 0.45 16.59 -12.91
C LEU A 352 -0.91 16.12 -13.48
N PRO A 353 -1.84 15.61 -12.63
CA PRO A 353 -3.15 15.16 -13.07
C PRO A 353 -4.10 16.35 -13.24
N GLU A 354 -5.36 16.07 -13.60
CA GLU A 354 -6.43 17.05 -13.77
C GLU A 354 -6.57 18.04 -12.60
N GLY A 355 -6.85 19.30 -12.93
CA GLY A 355 -6.82 20.45 -12.02
C GLY A 355 -5.60 21.35 -12.22
N GLU A 356 -5.59 22.51 -11.60
CA GLU A 356 -4.45 23.44 -11.66
C GLU A 356 -3.57 23.31 -10.41
N TRP A 357 -2.26 23.29 -10.62
CA TRP A 357 -1.26 22.99 -9.60
C TRP A 357 -0.26 24.13 -9.44
N VAL A 358 0.03 24.51 -8.20
CA VAL A 358 0.98 25.58 -7.87
C VAL A 358 2.25 24.96 -7.33
N HIS A 359 3.39 25.26 -7.96
CA HIS A 359 4.69 24.83 -7.45
C HIS A 359 5.06 25.63 -6.20
N LEU A 360 5.22 24.95 -5.06
CA LEU A 360 5.31 25.59 -3.75
C LEU A 360 6.39 26.66 -3.70
N TRP A 361 7.59 26.38 -4.21
CA TRP A 361 8.75 27.25 -4.07
C TRP A 361 8.70 28.51 -4.95
N THR A 362 8.07 28.43 -6.13
CA THR A 362 8.10 29.52 -7.11
C THR A 362 6.76 30.23 -7.29
N SER A 363 5.68 29.77 -6.64
CA SER A 363 4.28 30.21 -6.87
C SER A 363 3.79 30.10 -8.32
N ARG A 364 4.58 29.48 -9.22
CA ARG A 364 4.18 29.30 -10.62
C ARG A 364 3.07 28.25 -10.70
N ARG A 365 2.00 28.61 -11.41
CA ARG A 365 0.87 27.74 -11.71
C ARG A 365 1.18 26.88 -12.95
N TYR A 366 0.69 25.65 -12.94
CA TYR A 366 0.91 24.63 -13.96
C TYR A 366 -0.42 23.90 -14.26
N PRO A 367 -0.82 23.78 -15.53
CA PRO A 367 -1.96 22.94 -15.92
C PRO A 367 -1.56 21.45 -15.92
N PRO A 368 -2.53 20.53 -16.08
CA PRO A 368 -2.26 19.10 -16.18
C PRO A 368 -1.25 18.76 -17.28
N GLY A 369 -0.43 17.74 -17.05
CA GLY A 369 0.58 17.28 -18.00
C GLY A 369 1.95 17.04 -17.37
N ARG A 370 2.93 16.75 -18.23
CA ARG A 370 4.31 16.45 -17.84
C ARG A 370 5.16 17.71 -17.82
N TRP A 371 5.80 17.99 -16.69
CA TRP A 371 6.64 19.15 -16.49
C TRP A 371 8.00 18.77 -15.91
N THR A 372 9.06 19.49 -16.28
CA THR A 372 10.37 19.35 -15.63
C THR A 372 10.66 20.60 -14.81
N VAL A 373 10.88 20.43 -13.51
CA VAL A 373 11.19 21.52 -12.57
C VAL A 373 12.57 21.39 -11.95
N TYR A 374 13.12 22.51 -11.50
CA TYR A 374 14.32 22.55 -10.68
C TYR A 374 13.96 22.08 -9.26
N ALA A 375 14.62 21.03 -8.81
CA ALA A 375 14.36 20.36 -7.54
C ALA A 375 15.70 19.99 -6.88
N PRO A 376 16.49 20.95 -6.39
CA PRO A 376 17.70 20.68 -5.60
C PRO A 376 17.33 20.10 -4.22
N PRO A 377 18.30 19.57 -3.46
CA PRO A 377 18.06 19.21 -2.07
C PRO A 377 17.58 20.42 -1.24
N GLY A 378 16.55 20.24 -0.43
CA GLY A 378 15.87 21.31 0.33
C GLY A 378 14.77 22.06 -0.42
N MET A 379 14.54 21.73 -1.70
CA MET A 379 13.43 22.21 -2.52
C MET A 379 12.94 21.07 -3.44
N PRO A 380 12.31 20.01 -2.89
CA PRO A 380 11.75 18.90 -3.69
C PRO A 380 10.70 19.39 -4.69
N ALA A 381 10.39 18.57 -5.71
CA ALA A 381 9.33 18.90 -6.66
C ALA A 381 7.96 18.76 -5.98
N LEU A 382 7.51 19.83 -5.31
CA LEU A 382 6.35 19.86 -4.41
C LEU A 382 5.33 20.87 -4.92
N PHE A 383 4.09 20.41 -5.09
CA PHE A 383 2.99 21.15 -5.69
C PHE A 383 1.74 21.03 -4.81
N TYR A 384 0.95 22.10 -4.78
CA TYR A 384 -0.38 22.08 -4.17
C TYR A 384 -1.49 22.39 -5.18
N ARG A 385 -2.69 21.85 -4.99
CA ARG A 385 -3.87 22.21 -5.80
C ARG A 385 -4.21 23.68 -5.61
N ALA A 386 -4.34 24.44 -6.70
CA ALA A 386 -4.69 25.86 -6.65
C ALA A 386 -6.07 26.12 -5.99
N GLU A 387 -6.99 25.16 -6.14
CA GLU A 387 -8.35 25.18 -5.60
C GLU A 387 -8.46 24.53 -4.19
N SER A 388 -7.34 24.16 -3.58
CA SER A 388 -7.36 23.58 -2.22
C SER A 388 -7.90 24.58 -1.20
N GLU A 389 -8.71 24.11 -0.25
CA GLU A 389 -9.13 24.86 0.93
C GLU A 389 -7.93 25.29 1.81
N PHE A 390 -6.78 24.62 1.65
CA PHE A 390 -5.51 24.91 2.31
C PHE A 390 -4.55 25.75 1.45
N SER A 391 -4.97 26.25 0.28
CA SER A 391 -4.16 27.10 -0.62
C SER A 391 -3.52 28.30 0.11
N TRP A 392 -4.27 28.95 1.01
CA TRP A 392 -3.77 30.05 1.85
C TRP A 392 -2.66 29.60 2.82
N LEU A 393 -2.74 28.38 3.35
CA LEU A 393 -1.74 27.79 4.24
C LEU A 393 -0.45 27.51 3.46
N PHE A 394 -0.57 26.90 2.28
CA PHE A 394 0.57 26.62 1.41
C PHE A 394 1.28 27.90 0.94
N ASP A 395 0.54 28.97 0.62
CA ASP A 395 1.16 30.26 0.29
C ASP A 395 1.84 30.91 1.51
N SER A 396 1.23 30.88 2.68
CA SER A 396 1.84 31.35 3.93
C SER A 396 3.17 30.62 4.22
N VAL A 397 3.16 29.29 4.07
CA VAL A 397 4.34 28.43 4.21
C VAL A 397 5.41 28.76 3.17
N ARG A 398 5.05 29.02 1.90
CA ARG A 398 5.98 29.54 0.88
C ARG A 398 6.59 30.88 1.29
N GLN A 399 5.77 31.84 1.72
CA GLN A 399 6.26 33.17 2.12
C GLN A 399 7.27 33.06 3.26
N MET A 400 7.00 32.22 4.26
CA MET A 400 7.97 31.88 5.31
C MET A 400 9.22 31.23 4.71
N ALA A 401 9.08 30.22 3.84
CA ALA A 401 10.19 29.50 3.21
C ALA A 401 11.09 30.37 2.30
N SER A 402 10.61 31.52 1.82
CA SER A 402 11.40 32.51 1.07
C SER A 402 12.19 33.49 1.95
N ARG A 403 11.91 33.54 3.26
CA ARG A 403 12.60 34.39 4.25
C ARG A 403 13.64 33.59 5.07
N LEU A 404 13.83 32.30 4.74
CA LEU A 404 14.66 31.30 5.43
C LEU A 404 15.71 30.68 4.50
#